data_AF-A0A2N4YS52-F1
#
_entry.id   AF-A0A2N4YS52-F1
#
_cell.length_a   1.000
_cell.length_b   1.000
_cell.length_c   1.000
_cell.angle_alpha   90.00
_cell.angle_beta   90.00
_cell.angle_gamma   90.00
#
_symmetry.space_group_name_H-M   'P 1'
#
loop_
_entity.id
_entity.type
_entity.pdbx_description
1 polymer ?
#
loop_
_entity_poly.entity_id
_entity_poly.type
_entity_poly.pdbx_seq_one_letter_code
_entity_poly.pdbx_strand_id
1 'polypeptide(L)'
;MGKMVIQILAAVAEAERERILERTNEGRLIAMASGVKFGRKPHLKSDSAMALIDQKQPARVVMEKTGISRATYFRLKKYIKNQQSNNN
;
A
#
# COMPACT_ATOMS: atom_id res chain seq x y z
N MET A 1 -31.21 -34.47 10.90
CA MET A 1 -30.54 -33.90 12.09
C MET A 1 -29.19 -33.22 11.76
N GLY A 2 -28.26 -33.86 11.03
CA GLY A 2 -26.93 -33.27 10.77
C GLY A 2 -26.92 -31.93 10.00
N LYS A 3 -27.82 -31.74 9.03
CA LYS A 3 -27.90 -30.49 8.23
C LYS A 3 -28.13 -29.24 9.08
N MET A 4 -29.00 -29.33 10.09
CA MET A 4 -29.33 -28.21 10.98
C MET A 4 -28.15 -27.85 11.88
N VAL A 5 -27.44 -28.84 12.42
CA VAL A 5 -26.24 -28.62 13.25
C VAL A 5 -25.15 -27.92 12.44
N ILE A 6 -24.92 -28.33 11.19
CA ILE A 6 -23.94 -27.67 10.30
C ILE A 6 -24.32 -26.21 10.04
N GLN A 7 -25.61 -25.93 9.81
CA GLN A 7 -26.08 -24.56 9.56
C GLN A 7 -25.90 -23.66 10.78
N ILE A 8 -26.21 -24.15 11.98
CA ILE A 8 -26.03 -23.38 13.23
C ILE A 8 -24.54 -23.09 13.45
N LEU A 9 -23.68 -24.09 13.30
CA LEU A 9 -22.23 -23.91 13.46
C LEU A 9 -21.66 -22.94 12.41
N ALA A 10 -22.13 -23.01 11.17
CA ALA A 10 -21.75 -22.08 10.12
C ALA A 10 -22.16 -20.64 10.44
N ALA A 11 -23.41 -20.43 10.89
CA ALA A 11 -23.91 -19.11 11.26
C ALA A 11 -23.14 -18.50 12.44
N VAL A 12 -22.80 -19.31 13.45
CA VAL A 12 -21.97 -18.86 14.58
C VAL A 12 -20.56 -18.49 14.12
N ALA A 13 -19.95 -19.29 13.23
CA ALA A 13 -18.63 -19.01 12.70
C ALA A 13 -18.61 -17.73 11.85
N GLU A 14 -19.66 -17.46 11.08
CA GLU A 14 -19.83 -16.24 10.29
C GLU A 14 -19.96 -15.02 11.21
N ALA A 15 -20.82 -15.08 12.22
CA ALA A 15 -21.00 -13.98 13.18
C ALA A 15 -19.69 -13.64 13.93
N GLU A 16 -18.91 -14.63 14.33
CA GLU A 16 -17.61 -14.39 14.98
C GLU A 16 -16.60 -13.78 14.02
N ARG A 17 -16.58 -14.23 12.75
CA ARG A 17 -15.70 -13.65 11.72
C ARG A 17 -16.03 -12.18 11.47
N GLU A 18 -17.31 -11.83 11.38
CA GLU A 18 -17.76 -10.45 11.22
C GLU A 18 -17.29 -9.59 12.40
N ARG A 19 -17.50 -10.05 13.64
CA ARG A 19 -17.03 -9.35 14.85
C ARG A 19 -15.52 -9.08 14.84
N ILE A 20 -14.71 -10.05 14.40
CA ILE A 20 -13.26 -9.89 14.30
C ILE A 20 -12.90 -8.83 13.24
N LEU A 21 -13.59 -8.84 12.11
CA LEU A 21 -13.38 -7.86 11.03
C LEU A 21 -13.77 -6.45 11.46
N GLU A 22 -14.90 -6.28 12.14
CA GLU A 22 -15.36 -5.01 12.71
C GLU A 22 -14.30 -4.41 13.64
N ARG A 23 -13.89 -5.17 14.66
CA ARG A 23 -12.88 -4.72 15.63
C ARG A 23 -11.54 -4.40 14.98
N THR A 24 -11.12 -5.20 14.00
CA THR A 24 -9.88 -4.96 13.26
C THR A 24 -9.97 -3.68 12.41
N ASN A 25 -11.14 -3.42 11.82
CA ASN A 25 -11.37 -2.22 11.04
C ASN A 25 -11.42 -0.97 11.92
N GLU A 26 -12.10 -1.02 13.06
CA GLU A 26 -12.09 0.06 14.06
C GLU A 26 -10.66 0.40 14.50
N GLY A 27 -9.87 -0.61 14.87
CA GLY A 27 -8.47 -0.42 15.24
C GLY A 27 -7.63 0.15 14.10
N ARG A 28 -7.88 -0.29 12.85
CA ARG A 28 -7.22 0.26 11.66
C ARG A 28 -7.53 1.74 11.46
N LEU A 29 -8.79 2.15 11.61
CA LEU A 29 -9.22 3.54 11.47
C LEU A 29 -8.57 4.42 12.54
N ILE A 30 -8.53 3.96 13.79
CA ILE A 30 -7.86 4.67 14.88
C ILE A 30 -6.36 4.83 14.57
N ALA A 31 -5.69 3.76 14.12
CA ALA A 31 -4.28 3.82 13.75
C ALA A 31 -4.01 4.76 12.57
N MET A 32 -4.89 4.78 11.55
CA MET A 32 -4.80 5.72 10.43
C MET A 32 -4.96 7.17 10.91
N ALA A 33 -5.92 7.43 11.81
CA ALA A 33 -6.11 8.75 12.41
C ALA A 33 -4.90 9.19 13.25
N SER A 34 -4.23 8.26 13.93
CA SER A 34 -2.96 8.49 14.63
C SER A 34 -1.75 8.65 13.69
N GLY A 35 -1.95 8.62 12.37
CA GLY A 35 -0.90 8.84 11.37
C GLY A 35 -0.05 7.62 11.04
N VAL A 36 -0.46 6.41 11.45
CA VAL A 36 0.24 5.18 11.08
C VAL A 36 0.16 4.97 9.56
N LYS A 37 1.31 4.92 8.90
CA LYS A 37 1.40 4.67 7.46
C LYS A 37 1.29 3.18 7.17
N PHE A 38 0.17 2.77 6.57
CA PHE A 38 -0.08 1.40 6.15
C PHE A 38 0.56 1.07 4.80
N GLY A 39 0.61 -0.23 4.49
CA GLY A 39 1.13 -0.76 3.24
C GLY A 39 2.63 -1.05 3.28
N ARG A 40 3.17 -1.49 2.15
CA ARG A 40 4.59 -1.81 2.03
C ARG A 40 5.42 -0.53 2.11
N LYS A 41 6.44 -0.52 2.96
CA LYS A 41 7.42 0.58 3.01
C LYS A 41 8.04 0.82 1.63
N PRO A 42 8.20 2.08 1.19
CA PRO A 42 8.91 2.41 -0.04
C PRO A 42 10.31 1.80 -0.07
N HIS A 43 10.86 1.64 -1.27
CA HIS A 43 12.24 1.18 -1.39
C HIS A 43 13.18 2.21 -0.76
N LEU A 44 14.20 1.76 -0.02
CA LEU A 44 15.12 2.64 0.73
C LEU A 44 15.71 3.78 -0.12
N LYS A 45 15.99 3.50 -1.40
CA LYS A 45 16.55 4.46 -2.36
C LYS A 45 15.51 5.18 -3.24
N SER A 46 14.22 5.07 -2.92
CA SER A 46 13.15 5.73 -3.66
C SER A 46 13.31 7.26 -3.64
N ASP A 47 13.69 7.83 -2.51
CA ASP A 47 13.82 9.29 -2.38
C ASP A 47 14.98 9.83 -3.23
N SER A 48 16.14 9.18 -3.18
CA SER A 48 17.27 9.50 -4.05
C SER A 48 16.92 9.34 -5.53
N ALA A 49 16.14 8.32 -5.89
CA ALA A 49 15.69 8.12 -7.26
C ALA A 49 14.72 9.21 -7.72
N MET A 50 13.80 9.65 -6.85
CA MET A 50 12.88 10.75 -7.14
C MET A 50 13.63 12.05 -7.38
N ALA A 51 14.64 12.36 -6.55
CA ALA A 51 15.49 13.55 -6.75
C ALA A 51 16.23 13.52 -8.09
N LEU A 52 16.79 12.38 -8.50
CA LEU A 52 17.46 12.25 -9.79
C LEU A 52 16.49 12.34 -10.98
N ILE A 53 15.26 11.83 -10.84
CA ILE A 53 14.20 11.97 -11.84
C ILE A 53 13.81 13.44 -12.03
N ASP A 54 13.68 14.19 -10.93
CA ASP A 54 13.34 15.61 -10.95
C ASP A 54 14.42 16.46 -11.62
N GLN A 55 15.70 16.10 -11.41
CA GLN A 55 16.87 16.63 -12.12
C GLN A 55 16.94 16.22 -13.61
N LYS A 56 15.92 15.55 -14.15
CA LYS A 56 15.83 15.10 -15.55
C LYS A 56 16.99 14.17 -16.00
N GLN A 57 17.59 13.42 -15.07
CA GLN A 57 18.63 12.45 -15.40
C GLN A 57 18.05 11.27 -16.22
N PRO A 58 18.84 10.67 -17.13
CA PRO A 58 18.36 9.55 -17.94
C PRO A 58 18.11 8.29 -17.10
N ALA A 59 17.08 7.53 -17.46
CA ALA A 59 16.59 6.38 -16.70
C ALA A 59 17.68 5.37 -16.33
N ARG A 60 18.62 5.11 -17.26
CA ARG A 60 19.75 4.19 -17.04
C ARG A 60 20.63 4.63 -15.87
N VAL A 61 21.02 5.91 -15.85
CA VAL A 61 21.87 6.48 -14.80
C VAL A 61 21.17 6.44 -13.44
N VAL A 62 19.86 6.71 -13.40
CA VAL A 62 19.09 6.62 -12.15
C VAL A 62 19.08 5.18 -11.63
N MET A 63 18.85 4.19 -12.49
CA MET A 63 18.84 2.78 -12.10
C MET A 63 20.21 2.29 -11.65
N GLU A 64 21.30 2.66 -12.34
CA GLU A 64 22.67 2.26 -11.96
C GLU A 64 23.06 2.87 -10.59
N LYS A 65 22.77 4.15 -10.35
CA LYS A 65 23.11 4.82 -9.09
C LYS A 65 22.27 4.36 -7.90
N THR A 66 20.99 4.04 -8.13
CA THR A 66 20.05 3.72 -7.03
C THR A 66 19.76 2.22 -6.90
N GLY A 67 20.16 1.40 -7.85
CA GLY A 67 19.89 -0.05 -7.86
C GLY A 67 18.41 -0.40 -7.98
N ILE A 68 17.53 0.54 -8.32
CA ILE A 68 16.11 0.27 -8.47
C ILE A 68 15.81 -0.42 -9.80
N SER A 69 14.79 -1.28 -9.80
CA SER A 69 14.33 -1.93 -11.03
C SER A 69 13.73 -0.92 -12.01
N ARG A 70 13.77 -1.25 -13.31
CA ARG A 70 13.13 -0.48 -14.38
C ARG A 70 11.64 -0.21 -14.11
N ALA A 71 10.92 -1.21 -13.61
CA ALA A 71 9.51 -1.06 -13.24
C ALA A 71 9.31 -0.03 -12.11
N THR A 72 10.21 -0.02 -11.13
CA THR A 72 10.18 0.96 -10.03
C THR A 72 10.45 2.37 -10.54
N TYR A 73 11.41 2.55 -11.43
CA TYR A 73 11.69 3.85 -12.07
C TYR A 73 10.45 4.44 -12.76
N PHE A 74 9.79 3.67 -13.64
CA PHE A 74 8.61 4.18 -14.36
C PHE A 74 7.42 4.42 -13.43
N ARG A 75 7.25 3.61 -12.37
CA ARG A 75 6.23 3.86 -11.35
C ARG A 75 6.48 5.18 -10.61
N LEU A 76 7.72 5.45 -10.20
CA LEU A 76 8.10 6.71 -9.54
C LEU A 76 7.92 7.91 -10.48
N LYS A 77 8.35 7.79 -11.74
CA LYS A 77 8.16 8.85 -12.75
C LYS A 77 6.68 9.19 -12.97
N LYS A 78 5.82 8.18 -13.05
CA LYS A 78 4.35 8.38 -13.15
C LYS A 78 3.79 9.05 -11.90
N TYR A 79 4.23 8.63 -10.72
CA TYR A 79 3.82 9.22 -9.45
C TYR A 79 4.17 10.72 -9.37
N ILE A 80 5.41 11.10 -9.72
CA ILE A 80 5.84 12.51 -9.73
C ILE A 80 4.99 13.35 -10.70
N LYS A 81 4.75 12.84 -11.92
CA LYS A 81 3.92 13.54 -12.91
C LYS A 81 2.51 13.81 -12.39
N ASN A 82 1.89 12.81 -11.74
CA ASN A 82 0.54 12.95 -11.19
C ASN A 82 0.48 13.96 -10.04
N GLN A 83 1.52 14.03 -9.20
CA GLN A 83 1.59 15.02 -8.13
C GLN A 83 1.69 16.46 -8.67
N GLN A 84 2.43 16.67 -9.76
CA GLN A 84 2.52 17.99 -10.42
C GLN A 84 1.18 18.42 -11.02
N SER A 85 0.38 17.48 -11.53
CA SER A 85 -0.95 17.78 -12.08
C SER A 85 -2.01 18.09 -11.01
N ASN A 86 -1.87 17.57 -9.80
CA ASN A 86 -2.82 17.82 -8.70
C ASN A 86 -2.54 19.13 -7.94
N ASN A 87 -1.34 19.70 -8.11
CA ASN A 87 -0.91 20.93 -7.44
C ASN A 87 -1.05 22.18 -8.34
N ASN A 88 -1.49 22.02 -9.59
CA ASN A 88 -1.88 23.09 -10.51
C ASN A 88 -3.40 23.15 -10.63
#